data_AF-A0A5U3GHV0-F1
#
_entry.id   AF-A0A5U3GHV0-F1
#
_cell.length_a   1.000
_cell.length_b   1.000
_cell.length_c   1.000
_cell.angle_alpha   90.00
_cell.angle_beta   90.00
_cell.angle_gamma   90.00
#
_symmetry.space_group_name_H-M   'P 1'
#
loop_
_entity.id
_entity.type
_entity.pdbx_description
1 polymer ?
#
loop_
_entity_poly.entity_id
_entity_poly.type
_entity_poly.pdbx_seq_one_letter_code
_entity_poly.pdbx_strand_id
1 'polypeptide(L)'
;MKKFYQFRDEQRKELEQHDFYSLISSDCIALKDKLLFAPVMAHFIMNFRDMNKWVIRFDNNDNEYKSVINGGTIEDETHSRLFLEDWRKLYIDDKLNWKASDVIYWLFISREMECFRKFGIDFMRLCVDDGGDPILRYSHSESGETCGNIFFSRISPIADQVANHLGISLRYFGTFHLNLENGHVWKSEGVFENIELSPDSYKKMATLSKRMFDIFEGIHDSFYNYLSSYVLNGSHPSFFESLPVGKNVAPIYPEFVIENKSHNDGRHIEHINNYLEKISSHEFFKWLVNTSIDPQLKLKSFIPLWIVDIMGYRDINKYVFTYEQP
;
A
#
# COMPACT_ATOMS: atom_id res chain seq x y z
N MET A 1 18.48 9.34 19.00
CA MET A 1 17.80 9.80 17.77
C MET A 1 18.57 10.85 16.97
N LYS A 2 19.52 11.63 17.53
CA LYS A 2 20.30 12.59 16.72
C LYS A 2 20.90 12.02 15.42
N LYS A 3 21.55 10.85 15.50
CA LYS A 3 22.10 10.15 14.32
C LYS A 3 21.03 9.72 13.32
N PHE A 4 19.85 9.34 13.79
CA PHE A 4 18.71 9.04 12.93
C PHE A 4 18.26 10.25 12.14
N TYR A 5 18.06 11.38 12.81
CA TYR A 5 17.62 12.60 12.14
C TYR A 5 18.64 13.07 11.10
N GLN A 6 19.93 12.93 11.38
CA GLN A 6 20.98 13.17 10.37
C GLN A 6 20.82 12.25 9.15
N PHE A 7 20.67 10.94 9.36
CA PHE A 7 20.43 9.97 8.28
C PHE A 7 19.15 10.29 7.49
N ARG A 8 18.05 10.59 8.18
CA ARG A 8 16.76 10.96 7.57
C ARG A 8 16.90 12.22 6.71
N ASP A 9 17.60 13.24 7.21
CA ASP A 9 17.80 14.50 6.50
C ASP A 9 18.72 14.35 5.28
N GLU A 10 19.68 13.40 5.32
CA GLU A 10 20.48 13.01 4.15
C GLU A 10 19.61 12.33 3.09
N GLN A 11 18.81 11.33 3.48
CA GLN A 11 17.88 10.65 2.56
C GLN A 11 16.82 11.60 1.97
N ARG A 12 16.33 12.56 2.77
CA ARG A 12 15.44 13.63 2.30
C ARG A 12 16.04 14.41 1.14
N LYS A 13 17.31 14.82 1.25
CA LYS A 13 17.99 15.59 0.20
C LYS A 13 18.14 14.79 -1.09
N GLU A 14 18.36 13.48 -0.99
CA GLU A 14 18.43 12.60 -2.16
C GLU A 14 17.07 12.49 -2.84
N LEU A 15 16.01 12.16 -2.08
CA LEU A 15 14.67 11.97 -2.63
C LEU A 15 14.08 13.26 -3.21
N GLU A 16 14.39 14.43 -2.63
CA GLU A 16 13.98 15.74 -3.16
C GLU A 16 14.46 16.01 -4.60
N GLN A 17 15.50 15.31 -5.07
CA GLN A 17 16.05 15.46 -6.44
C GLN A 17 15.47 14.47 -7.44
N HIS A 18 14.48 13.65 -7.04
CA HIS A 18 13.91 12.63 -7.90
C HIS A 18 13.32 13.21 -9.20
N ASP A 19 13.57 12.56 -10.34
CA ASP A 19 13.21 13.05 -11.69
C ASP A 19 11.70 13.29 -11.88
N PHE A 20 10.87 12.57 -11.13
CA PHE A 20 9.43 12.82 -11.02
C PHE A 20 9.11 14.30 -10.76
N TYR A 21 9.82 14.96 -9.83
CA TYR A 21 9.54 16.36 -9.47
C TYR A 21 9.93 17.33 -10.58
N SER A 22 11.01 17.04 -11.31
CA SER A 22 11.41 17.79 -12.51
C SER A 22 10.37 17.64 -13.63
N LEU A 23 9.93 16.41 -13.89
CA LEU A 23 8.94 16.11 -14.92
C LEU A 23 7.59 16.80 -14.63
N ILE A 24 7.06 16.65 -13.41
CA ILE A 24 5.73 17.18 -13.07
C ILE A 24 5.71 18.71 -13.05
N SER A 25 6.84 19.35 -12.77
CA SER A 25 6.98 20.80 -12.79
C SER A 25 7.18 21.36 -14.21
N SER A 26 7.54 20.53 -15.19
CA SER A 26 7.80 20.96 -16.57
C SER A 26 6.55 21.40 -17.33
N ASP A 27 6.74 22.19 -18.38
CA ASP A 27 5.64 22.61 -19.29
C ASP A 27 5.25 21.53 -20.30
N CYS A 28 5.92 20.36 -20.29
CA CYS A 28 5.59 19.25 -21.17
C CYS A 28 4.26 18.59 -20.82
N ILE A 29 3.78 18.75 -19.59
CA ILE A 29 2.47 18.27 -19.13
C ILE A 29 1.57 19.47 -18.91
N ALA A 30 0.45 19.52 -19.65
CA ALA A 30 -0.56 20.56 -19.49
C ALA A 30 -1.07 20.63 -18.05
N LEU A 31 -1.31 21.85 -17.53
CA LEU A 31 -1.69 22.07 -16.13
C LEU A 31 -2.81 21.13 -15.66
N LYS A 32 -3.93 21.08 -16.40
CA LYS A 32 -5.10 20.23 -16.07
C LYS A 32 -4.81 18.72 -16.01
N ASP A 33 -3.68 18.27 -16.54
CA ASP A 33 -3.30 16.87 -16.64
C ASP A 33 -2.16 16.50 -15.67
N LYS A 34 -1.62 17.47 -14.92
CA LYS A 34 -0.53 17.25 -13.95
C LYS A 34 -0.90 16.29 -12.81
N LEU A 35 -2.17 16.15 -12.46
CA LEU A 35 -2.61 15.19 -11.42
C LEU A 35 -3.04 13.83 -11.97
N LEU A 36 -2.85 13.57 -13.28
CA LEU A 36 -3.28 12.30 -13.89
C LEU A 36 -2.36 11.11 -13.56
N PHE A 37 -1.34 11.27 -12.73
CA PHE A 37 -0.62 10.14 -12.13
C PHE A 37 -1.40 9.47 -10.98
N ALA A 38 -2.48 10.08 -10.49
CA ALA A 38 -3.32 9.52 -9.42
C ALA A 38 -3.74 8.04 -9.59
N PRO A 39 -3.99 7.50 -10.80
CA PRO A 39 -4.37 6.09 -10.97
C PRO A 39 -3.34 5.09 -10.46
N VAL A 40 -2.04 5.40 -10.54
CA VAL A 40 -1.01 4.50 -10.01
C VAL A 40 -0.86 4.65 -8.49
N MET A 41 -1.21 5.81 -7.96
CA MET A 41 -1.18 6.09 -6.52
C MET A 41 -2.32 5.39 -5.77
N ALA A 42 -3.40 5.04 -6.47
CA ALA A 42 -4.63 4.50 -5.88
C ALA A 42 -4.39 3.26 -5.00
N HIS A 43 -3.57 2.30 -5.44
CA HIS A 43 -3.32 1.10 -4.63
C HIS A 43 -2.66 1.45 -3.29
N PHE A 44 -1.62 2.28 -3.30
CA PHE A 44 -0.91 2.65 -2.08
C PHE A 44 -1.82 3.38 -1.10
N ILE A 45 -2.50 4.45 -1.55
CA ILE A 45 -3.30 5.32 -0.66
C ILE A 45 -4.57 4.64 -0.16
N MET A 46 -5.22 3.83 -0.98
CA MET A 46 -6.41 3.10 -0.53
C MET A 46 -6.05 2.02 0.51
N ASN A 47 -4.86 1.40 0.40
CA ASN A 47 -4.37 0.45 1.40
C ASN A 47 -3.76 1.14 2.64
N PHE A 48 -3.37 2.41 2.54
CA PHE A 48 -2.75 3.16 3.65
C PHE A 48 -3.64 3.20 4.91
N ARG A 49 -4.97 3.20 4.71
CA ARG A 49 -5.94 3.05 5.80
C ARG A 49 -5.71 1.77 6.59
N ASP A 50 -5.66 0.63 5.91
CA ASP A 50 -5.57 -0.67 6.58
C ASP A 50 -4.16 -0.92 7.13
N MET A 51 -3.13 -0.38 6.48
CA MET A 51 -1.77 -0.33 7.00
C MET A 51 -1.71 0.37 8.36
N ASN A 52 -2.24 1.58 8.44
CA ASN A 52 -2.25 2.35 9.67
C ASN A 52 -3.10 1.69 10.74
N LYS A 53 -4.28 1.19 10.36
CA LYS A 53 -5.24 0.66 11.30
C LYS A 53 -4.82 -0.70 11.88
N TRP A 54 -4.32 -1.60 11.03
CA TRP A 54 -4.13 -3.03 11.35
C TRP A 54 -2.68 -3.49 11.41
N VAL A 55 -1.72 -2.70 10.92
CA VAL A 55 -0.32 -3.13 10.81
C VAL A 55 0.62 -2.26 11.64
N ILE A 56 0.57 -0.94 11.45
CA ILE A 56 1.48 0.01 12.11
C ILE A 56 1.08 0.20 13.58
N ARG A 57 -0.22 0.34 13.85
CA ARG A 57 -0.78 0.59 15.18
C ARG A 57 -0.50 -0.56 16.14
N PHE A 58 -0.04 -0.22 17.34
CA PHE A 58 0.06 -1.13 18.46
C PHE A 58 -1.32 -1.43 19.07
N ASP A 59 -1.54 -2.67 19.51
CA ASP A 59 -2.79 -3.08 20.18
C ASP A 59 -3.07 -2.34 21.50
N ASN A 60 -2.04 -1.76 22.12
CA ASN A 60 -2.14 -1.03 23.38
C ASN A 60 -1.35 0.28 23.38
N ASN A 61 -1.64 1.14 24.34
CA ASN A 61 -0.96 2.42 24.59
C ASN A 61 -0.25 2.39 25.95
N ASP A 62 0.48 1.31 26.25
CA ASP A 62 1.08 1.09 27.58
C ASP A 62 2.28 1.99 27.90
N ASN A 63 2.77 2.77 26.92
CA ASN A 63 3.80 3.78 27.08
C ASN A 63 3.61 4.96 26.12
N GLU A 64 4.33 6.05 26.39
CA GLU A 64 4.24 7.29 25.62
C GLU A 64 4.61 7.12 24.13
N TYR A 65 5.62 6.30 23.82
CA TYR A 65 6.06 6.07 22.44
C TYR A 65 4.96 5.43 21.59
N LYS A 66 4.34 4.37 22.11
CA LYS A 66 3.21 3.70 21.45
C LYS A 66 2.01 4.64 21.30
N SER A 67 1.71 5.42 22.34
CA SER A 67 0.59 6.36 22.32
C SER A 67 0.72 7.41 21.21
N VAL A 68 1.93 7.93 21.00
CA VAL A 68 2.22 8.91 19.94
C VAL A 68 2.07 8.28 18.56
N ILE A 69 2.70 7.13 18.34
CA ILE A 69 2.61 6.40 17.06
C ILE A 69 1.16 6.06 16.75
N ASN A 70 0.43 5.49 17.70
CA ASN A 70 -0.99 5.15 17.52
C ASN A 70 -1.85 6.37 17.21
N GLY A 71 -1.55 7.53 17.81
CA GLY A 71 -2.18 8.80 17.48
C GLY A 71 -2.02 9.18 16.01
N GLY A 72 -0.80 9.08 15.47
CA GLY A 72 -0.51 9.29 14.05
C GLY A 72 -1.34 8.37 13.14
N THR A 73 -1.35 7.07 13.44
CA THR A 73 -2.11 6.10 12.62
C THR A 73 -3.63 6.35 12.56
N ILE A 74 -4.21 7.10 13.49
CA ILE A 74 -5.64 7.45 13.50
C ILE A 74 -5.92 8.64 12.56
N GLU A 75 -4.95 9.53 12.40
CA GLU A 75 -5.01 10.61 11.41
C GLU A 75 -4.85 10.02 10.00
N ASP A 76 -3.81 9.21 9.82
CA ASP A 76 -3.42 8.64 8.52
C ASP A 76 -4.47 7.70 7.92
N GLU A 77 -5.26 7.01 8.77
CA GLU A 77 -6.35 6.16 8.28
C GLU A 77 -7.41 6.94 7.49
N THR A 78 -7.44 8.27 7.64
CA THR A 78 -8.40 9.15 6.96
C THR A 78 -7.97 9.56 5.54
N HIS A 79 -6.70 9.37 5.16
CA HIS A 79 -6.15 9.83 3.88
C HIS A 79 -6.86 9.22 2.67
N SER A 80 -7.18 7.92 2.73
CA SER A 80 -7.91 7.20 1.68
C SER A 80 -9.23 7.90 1.29
N ARG A 81 -9.94 8.46 2.28
CA ARG A 81 -11.19 9.21 2.05
C ARG A 81 -10.93 10.55 1.36
N LEU A 82 -9.87 11.25 1.76
CA LEU A 82 -9.50 12.54 1.16
C LEU A 82 -9.07 12.34 -0.30
N PHE A 83 -8.26 11.33 -0.58
CA PHE A 83 -7.83 11.00 -1.94
C PHE A 83 -9.01 10.67 -2.85
N LEU A 84 -9.96 9.86 -2.39
CA LEU A 84 -11.14 9.50 -3.19
C LEU A 84 -12.06 10.70 -3.47
N GLU A 85 -12.10 11.69 -2.59
CA GLU A 85 -12.82 12.93 -2.83
C GLU A 85 -12.16 13.73 -3.96
N ASP A 86 -10.84 13.89 -3.92
CA ASP A 86 -10.10 14.62 -4.96
C ASP A 86 -10.18 13.90 -6.31
N TRP A 87 -10.09 12.56 -6.31
CA TRP A 87 -10.31 11.73 -7.49
C TRP A 87 -11.62 12.07 -8.21
N ARG A 88 -12.72 12.18 -7.45
CA ARG A 88 -14.04 12.53 -8.00
C ARG A 88 -14.09 13.96 -8.52
N LYS A 89 -13.52 14.92 -7.79
CA LYS A 89 -13.51 16.34 -8.21
C LYS A 89 -12.64 16.58 -9.44
N LEU A 90 -11.63 15.75 -9.66
CA LEU A 90 -10.78 15.77 -10.85
C LEU A 90 -11.40 15.05 -12.06
N TYR A 91 -12.59 14.45 -11.89
CA TYR A 91 -13.28 13.66 -12.92
C TYR A 91 -12.38 12.56 -13.51
N ILE A 92 -11.58 11.92 -12.65
CA ILE A 92 -10.64 10.89 -13.11
C ILE A 92 -11.39 9.69 -13.71
N ASP A 93 -12.54 9.32 -13.15
CA ASP A 93 -13.39 8.25 -13.71
C ASP A 93 -13.75 8.51 -15.18
N ASP A 94 -14.16 9.75 -15.51
CA ASP A 94 -14.53 10.13 -16.88
C ASP A 94 -13.33 10.17 -17.82
N LYS A 95 -12.17 10.61 -17.32
CA LYS A 95 -10.92 10.67 -18.09
C LYS A 95 -10.35 9.29 -18.40
N LEU A 96 -10.52 8.33 -17.50
CA LEU A 96 -10.06 6.96 -17.68
C LEU A 96 -11.06 6.11 -18.46
N ASN A 97 -12.36 6.34 -18.24
CA ASN A 97 -13.45 5.56 -18.82
C ASN A 97 -13.31 4.04 -18.58
N TRP A 98 -12.82 3.67 -17.39
CA TRP A 98 -12.63 2.28 -16.98
C TRP A 98 -13.93 1.67 -16.49
N LYS A 99 -14.15 0.40 -16.83
CA LYS A 99 -15.20 -0.42 -16.24
C LYS A 99 -14.68 -1.07 -14.96
N ALA A 100 -15.58 -1.62 -14.15
CA ALA A 100 -15.21 -2.33 -12.93
C ALA A 100 -14.17 -3.45 -13.17
N SER A 101 -14.28 -4.18 -14.30
CA SER A 101 -13.29 -5.19 -14.69
C SER A 101 -11.91 -4.62 -14.96
N ASP A 102 -11.84 -3.42 -15.54
CA ASP A 102 -10.59 -2.76 -15.90
C ASP A 102 -9.90 -2.26 -14.63
N VAL A 103 -10.66 -1.77 -13.65
CA VAL A 103 -10.15 -1.41 -12.31
C VAL A 103 -9.56 -2.63 -11.60
N ILE A 104 -10.26 -3.77 -11.63
CA ILE A 104 -9.77 -5.02 -11.01
C ILE A 104 -8.48 -5.47 -11.70
N TYR A 105 -8.45 -5.46 -13.04
CA TYR A 105 -7.23 -5.76 -13.79
C TYR A 105 -6.10 -4.80 -13.43
N TRP A 106 -6.39 -3.50 -13.42
CA TRP A 106 -5.43 -2.45 -13.09
C TRP A 106 -4.78 -2.71 -11.73
N LEU A 107 -5.58 -2.93 -10.69
CA LEU A 107 -5.08 -3.07 -9.32
C LEU A 107 -4.30 -4.37 -9.10
N PHE A 108 -4.74 -5.49 -9.69
CA PHE A 108 -4.24 -6.82 -9.30
C PHE A 108 -3.44 -7.57 -10.36
N ILE A 109 -3.58 -7.21 -11.63
CA ILE A 109 -3.01 -7.96 -12.76
C ILE A 109 -1.98 -7.13 -13.52
N SER A 110 -2.23 -5.83 -13.69
CA SER A 110 -1.37 -4.95 -14.47
C SER A 110 0.09 -4.99 -13.99
N ARG A 111 0.99 -4.78 -14.95
CA ARG A 111 2.43 -4.74 -14.70
C ARG A 111 2.81 -3.47 -13.95
N GLU A 112 2.14 -2.36 -14.25
CA GLU A 112 2.31 -1.06 -13.62
C GLU A 112 2.09 -1.13 -12.11
N MET A 113 1.13 -1.93 -11.66
CA MET A 113 0.79 -2.06 -10.25
C MET A 113 1.57 -3.17 -9.52
N GLU A 114 2.43 -3.95 -10.21
CA GLU A 114 3.23 -5.00 -9.58
C GLU A 114 4.18 -4.45 -8.50
N CYS A 115 4.82 -3.31 -8.78
CA CYS A 115 5.71 -2.67 -7.80
C CYS A 115 4.93 -2.23 -6.56
N PHE A 116 3.76 -1.61 -6.72
CA PHE A 116 2.92 -1.17 -5.60
C PHE A 116 2.41 -2.32 -4.74
N ARG A 117 2.08 -3.47 -5.34
CA ARG A 117 1.70 -4.67 -4.59
C ARG A 117 2.88 -5.21 -3.78
N LYS A 118 4.07 -5.30 -4.40
CA LYS A 118 5.31 -5.67 -3.70
C LYS A 118 5.64 -4.70 -2.56
N PHE A 119 5.57 -3.39 -2.82
CA PHE A 119 5.85 -2.36 -1.82
C PHE A 119 4.86 -2.43 -0.64
N GLY A 120 3.59 -2.74 -0.90
CA GLY A 120 2.61 -2.99 0.16
C GLY A 120 3.05 -4.12 1.10
N ILE A 121 3.51 -5.26 0.55
CA ILE A 121 4.06 -6.36 1.34
C ILE A 121 5.33 -5.95 2.08
N ASP A 122 6.26 -5.26 1.42
CA ASP A 122 7.52 -4.81 2.02
C ASP A 122 7.29 -3.82 3.17
N PHE A 123 6.30 -2.93 3.05
CA PHE A 123 5.87 -2.01 4.10
C PHE A 123 5.33 -2.80 5.30
N MET A 124 4.45 -3.79 5.09
CA MET A 124 3.96 -4.64 6.18
C MET A 124 5.10 -5.37 6.89
N ARG A 125 6.10 -5.84 6.12
CA ARG A 125 7.25 -6.55 6.65
C ARG A 125 8.11 -5.68 7.58
N LEU A 126 8.18 -4.36 7.38
CA LEU A 126 8.88 -3.46 8.32
C LEU A 126 8.34 -3.58 9.75
N CYS A 127 7.03 -3.74 9.89
CA CYS A 127 6.35 -3.91 11.18
C CYS A 127 6.57 -5.29 11.82
N VAL A 128 6.97 -6.28 11.03
CA VAL A 128 7.42 -7.59 11.55
C VAL A 128 8.89 -7.48 11.98
N ASP A 129 9.72 -6.87 11.14
CA ASP A 129 11.17 -6.81 11.33
C ASP A 129 11.59 -5.88 12.49
N ASP A 130 10.78 -4.88 12.83
CA ASP A 130 11.01 -4.08 14.04
C ASP A 130 10.78 -4.87 15.35
N GLY A 131 10.09 -6.01 15.30
CA GLY A 131 9.88 -6.89 16.45
C GLY A 131 9.01 -6.27 17.56
N GLY A 132 8.18 -5.28 17.24
CA GLY A 132 7.33 -4.58 18.21
C GLY A 132 8.07 -3.53 19.05
N ASP A 133 9.31 -3.19 18.69
CA ASP A 133 10.05 -2.10 19.32
C ASP A 133 9.48 -0.73 18.87
N PRO A 134 8.92 0.08 19.78
CA PRO A 134 8.33 1.37 19.40
C PRO A 134 9.34 2.38 18.85
N ILE A 135 10.63 2.27 19.19
CA ILE A 135 11.66 3.19 18.68
C ILE A 135 12.00 2.87 17.22
N LEU A 136 12.07 1.58 16.89
CA LEU A 136 12.24 1.13 15.51
C LEU A 136 10.97 1.42 14.69
N ARG A 137 9.78 1.19 15.25
CA ARG A 137 8.49 1.53 14.64
C ARG A 137 8.41 3.01 14.29
N TYR A 138 8.75 3.87 15.25
CA TYR A 138 8.83 5.31 15.04
C TYR A 138 9.79 5.65 13.90
N SER A 139 10.99 5.07 13.88
CA SER A 139 12.01 5.44 12.90
C SER A 139 11.62 5.18 11.44
N HIS A 140 10.91 4.09 11.14
CA HIS A 140 10.45 3.83 9.77
C HIS A 140 9.13 4.56 9.47
N SER A 141 8.27 4.78 10.46
CA SER A 141 7.07 5.62 10.30
C SER A 141 7.44 7.07 9.98
N GLU A 142 8.35 7.66 10.77
CA GLU A 142 8.89 9.01 10.57
C GLU A 142 9.63 9.16 9.22
N SER A 143 10.24 8.08 8.72
CA SER A 143 10.80 8.09 7.36
C SER A 143 9.70 8.17 6.30
N GLY A 144 8.59 7.47 6.50
CA GLY A 144 7.40 7.54 5.64
C GLY A 144 6.76 8.93 5.65
N GLU A 145 6.58 9.53 6.83
CA GLU A 145 6.11 10.91 7.01
C GLU A 145 7.00 11.91 6.26
N THR A 146 8.33 11.74 6.38
CA THR A 146 9.29 12.57 5.66
C THR A 146 9.10 12.46 4.14
N CYS A 147 8.90 11.25 3.63
CA CYS A 147 8.65 11.03 2.20
C CYS A 147 7.33 11.67 1.74
N GLY A 148 6.26 11.51 2.52
CA GLY A 148 4.98 12.16 2.29
C GLY A 148 5.11 13.68 2.25
N ASN A 149 5.80 14.27 3.23
CA ASN A 149 6.06 15.71 3.29
C ASN A 149 6.82 16.22 2.06
N ILE A 150 7.84 15.51 1.60
CA ILE A 150 8.57 15.87 0.37
C ILE A 150 7.59 15.88 -0.81
N PHE A 151 6.80 14.81 -0.97
CA PHE A 151 5.80 14.72 -2.04
C PHE A 151 4.80 15.88 -1.98
N PHE A 152 4.14 16.11 -0.85
CA PHE A 152 3.13 17.16 -0.74
C PHE A 152 3.70 18.57 -0.85
N SER A 153 4.94 18.81 -0.38
CA SER A 153 5.60 20.12 -0.55
C SER A 153 5.81 20.50 -2.02
N ARG A 154 5.95 19.51 -2.91
CA ARG A 154 6.11 19.69 -4.36
C ARG A 154 4.77 19.69 -5.09
N ILE A 155 3.83 18.84 -4.68
CA ILE A 155 2.57 18.63 -5.38
C ILE A 155 1.50 19.65 -4.98
N SER A 156 1.43 20.09 -3.72
CA SER A 156 0.36 20.99 -3.25
C SER A 156 0.29 22.31 -4.04
N PRO A 157 1.41 23.00 -4.34
CA PRO A 157 1.36 24.21 -5.15
C PRO A 157 0.85 23.97 -6.59
N ILE A 158 1.12 22.78 -7.16
CA ILE A 158 0.62 22.38 -8.49
C ILE A 158 -0.87 22.08 -8.40
N ALA A 159 -1.28 21.32 -7.39
CA ALA A 159 -2.67 20.95 -7.16
C ALA A 159 -3.55 22.19 -6.95
N ASP A 160 -3.07 23.19 -6.22
CA ASP A 160 -3.79 24.45 -6.02
C ASP A 160 -3.96 25.22 -7.35
N GLN A 161 -2.96 25.21 -8.24
CA GLN A 161 -3.09 25.79 -9.58
C GLN A 161 -4.12 25.05 -10.43
N VAL A 162 -4.12 23.71 -10.39
CA VAL A 162 -5.12 22.87 -11.07
C VAL A 162 -6.52 23.15 -10.52
N ALA A 163 -6.65 23.21 -9.20
CA ALA A 163 -7.91 23.47 -8.51
C ALA A 163 -8.49 24.83 -8.92
N ASN A 164 -7.66 25.88 -8.91
CA ASN A 164 -8.03 27.22 -9.37
C ASN A 164 -8.45 27.25 -10.84
N HIS A 165 -7.70 26.56 -11.72
CA HIS A 165 -8.02 26.48 -13.14
C HIS A 165 -9.37 25.79 -13.41
N LEU A 166 -9.70 24.76 -12.64
CA LEU A 166 -10.93 23.98 -12.78
C LEU A 166 -12.10 24.53 -11.95
N GLY A 167 -11.88 25.50 -11.07
CA GLY A 167 -12.90 26.02 -10.15
C GLY A 167 -13.34 25.00 -9.09
N ILE A 168 -12.43 24.14 -8.65
CA ILE A 168 -12.67 23.09 -7.64
C ILE A 168 -11.78 23.30 -6.41
N SER A 169 -11.96 22.48 -5.37
CA SER A 169 -11.10 22.45 -4.18
C SER A 169 -10.52 21.04 -4.00
N LEU A 170 -9.21 20.92 -3.84
CA LEU A 170 -8.54 19.63 -3.63
C LEU A 170 -8.05 19.55 -2.18
N ARG A 171 -8.63 18.64 -1.39
CA ARG A 171 -8.32 18.53 0.05
C ARG A 171 -7.12 17.64 0.31
N TYR A 172 -6.91 16.62 -0.49
CA TYR A 172 -5.80 15.68 -0.35
C TYR A 172 -4.56 16.22 -1.03
N PHE A 173 -4.64 16.53 -2.33
CA PHE A 173 -3.48 16.99 -3.08
C PHE A 173 -3.13 18.45 -2.81
N GLY A 174 -4.09 19.27 -2.37
CA GLY A 174 -3.90 20.70 -2.16
C GLY A 174 -3.33 21.05 -0.79
N THR A 175 -3.07 22.34 -0.59
CA THR A 175 -2.40 22.87 0.63
C THR A 175 -3.19 22.62 1.93
N PHE A 176 -4.47 22.25 1.86
CA PHE A 176 -5.25 21.87 3.04
C PHE A 176 -4.63 20.70 3.81
N HIS A 177 -4.25 19.62 3.12
CA HIS A 177 -3.64 18.44 3.75
C HIS A 177 -2.23 18.73 4.23
N LEU A 178 -1.40 19.38 3.40
CA LEU A 178 -0.05 19.80 3.77
C LEU A 178 -0.02 20.69 5.03
N ASN A 179 -1.04 21.50 5.27
CA ASN A 179 -1.10 22.33 6.48
C ASN A 179 -1.52 21.56 7.74
N LEU A 180 -2.14 20.38 7.59
CA LEU A 180 -2.49 19.50 8.71
C LEU A 180 -1.33 18.58 9.07
N GLU A 181 -0.52 18.18 8.09
CA GLU A 181 0.71 17.43 8.29
C GLU A 181 1.88 18.36 8.61
N ASN A 182 2.45 18.25 9.81
CA ASN A 182 3.68 18.99 10.16
C ASN A 182 4.95 18.29 9.61
N GLY A 183 4.81 17.20 8.85
CA GLY A 183 5.91 16.41 8.29
C GLY A 183 6.62 15.50 9.31
N HIS A 184 5.98 15.25 10.45
CA HIS A 184 6.46 14.39 11.52
C HIS A 184 5.31 13.50 12.00
N VAL A 185 5.66 12.37 12.63
CA VAL A 185 4.65 11.56 13.35
C VAL A 185 3.91 12.48 14.32
N TRP A 186 2.58 12.43 14.28
CA TRP A 186 1.70 13.34 15.00
C TRP A 186 2.09 13.49 16.48
N LYS A 187 2.39 14.73 16.91
CA LYS A 187 2.79 15.09 18.29
C LYS A 187 4.01 14.33 18.82
N SER A 188 4.98 14.01 17.97
CA SER A 188 6.23 13.35 18.36
C SER A 188 7.30 14.28 18.93
N GLU A 189 7.15 15.60 18.76
CA GLU A 189 8.10 16.60 19.25
C GLU A 189 8.36 16.47 20.76
N GLY A 190 9.64 16.32 21.12
CA GLY A 190 10.12 16.18 22.50
C GLY A 190 10.07 14.77 23.08
N VAL A 191 9.50 13.79 22.36
CA VAL A 191 9.27 12.43 22.86
C VAL A 191 10.46 11.50 22.56
N PHE A 192 11.02 11.55 21.35
CA PHE A 192 12.02 10.59 20.88
C PHE A 192 13.47 11.14 20.87
N GLU A 193 13.64 12.46 20.92
CA GLU A 193 14.88 13.18 20.59
C GLU A 193 16.04 12.81 21.51
N ASN A 194 15.73 12.59 22.79
CA ASN A 194 16.72 12.34 23.85
C ASN A 194 17.15 10.88 23.96
N ILE A 195 16.55 9.97 23.18
CA ILE A 195 16.92 8.55 23.21
C ILE A 195 18.34 8.36 22.66
N GLU A 196 19.22 7.75 23.44
CA GLU A 196 20.56 7.37 22.98
C GLU A 196 20.52 5.99 22.31
N LEU A 197 21.03 5.91 21.07
CA LEU A 197 21.04 4.66 20.32
C LEU A 197 22.40 3.97 20.47
N SER A 198 22.36 2.69 20.82
CA SER A 198 23.53 1.82 20.68
C SER A 198 23.93 1.70 19.20
N PRO A 199 25.18 1.31 18.88
CA PRO A 199 25.59 1.06 17.49
C PRO A 199 24.70 0.06 16.76
N ASP A 200 24.29 -1.02 17.43
CA ASP A 200 23.45 -2.07 16.85
C ASP A 200 22.01 -1.58 16.65
N SER A 201 21.45 -0.86 17.62
CA SER A 201 20.12 -0.24 17.51
C SER A 201 20.08 0.75 16.36
N TYR A 202 21.11 1.60 16.22
CA TYR A 202 21.24 2.53 15.09
C TYR A 202 21.32 1.80 13.76
N LYS A 203 22.13 0.73 13.66
CA LYS A 203 22.25 -0.06 12.43
C LYS A 203 20.90 -0.66 12.00
N LYS A 204 20.17 -1.27 12.94
CA LYS A 204 18.84 -1.85 12.66
C LYS A 204 17.86 -0.78 12.22
N MET A 205 17.81 0.32 12.95
CA MET A 205 16.97 1.47 12.65
C MET A 205 17.26 2.05 11.26
N ALA A 206 18.52 2.36 10.94
CA ALA A 206 18.92 2.88 9.64
C ALA A 206 18.56 1.91 8.50
N THR A 207 18.66 0.59 8.73
CA THR A 207 18.25 -0.43 7.74
C THR A 207 16.74 -0.38 7.45
N LEU A 208 15.91 -0.29 8.49
CA LEU A 208 14.45 -0.23 8.33
C LEU A 208 14.00 1.10 7.72
N SER A 209 14.58 2.21 8.18
CA SER A 209 14.34 3.54 7.62
C SER A 209 14.77 3.64 6.15
N LYS A 210 15.95 3.10 5.79
CA LYS A 210 16.40 3.09 4.38
C LYS A 210 15.41 2.34 3.49
N ARG A 211 14.94 1.17 3.93
CA ARG A 211 13.92 0.42 3.19
C ARG A 211 12.62 1.21 2.98
N MET A 212 12.22 2.05 3.94
CA MET A 212 11.09 2.96 3.75
C MET A 212 11.36 3.98 2.64
N PHE A 213 12.55 4.62 2.64
CA PHE A 213 12.94 5.54 1.57
C PHE A 213 13.00 4.83 0.20
N ASP A 214 13.54 3.61 0.13
CA ASP A 214 13.60 2.82 -1.11
C ASP A 214 12.20 2.50 -1.66
N ILE A 215 11.22 2.23 -0.79
CA ILE A 215 9.82 2.05 -1.17
C ILE A 215 9.29 3.33 -1.83
N PHE A 216 9.51 4.49 -1.23
CA PHE A 216 9.01 5.76 -1.76
C PHE A 216 9.75 6.22 -3.03
N GLU A 217 11.05 5.94 -3.15
CA GLU A 217 11.81 6.12 -4.39
C GLU A 217 11.16 5.30 -5.52
N GLY A 218 10.89 4.01 -5.29
CA GLY A 218 10.20 3.16 -6.28
C GLY A 218 8.76 3.59 -6.59
N ILE A 219 8.06 4.19 -5.63
CA ILE A 219 6.74 4.80 -5.87
C ILE A 219 6.88 6.01 -6.80
N HIS A 220 7.86 6.88 -6.56
CA HIS A 220 8.11 8.06 -7.41
C HIS A 220 8.58 7.67 -8.82
N ASP A 221 9.39 6.62 -8.96
CA ASP A 221 9.72 6.02 -10.26
C ASP A 221 8.45 5.62 -11.01
N SER A 222 7.51 5.01 -10.31
CA SER A 222 6.23 4.57 -10.89
C SER A 222 5.37 5.75 -11.33
N PHE A 223 5.38 6.86 -10.58
CA PHE A 223 4.73 8.10 -10.96
C PHE A 223 5.34 8.69 -12.23
N TYR A 224 6.68 8.79 -12.27
CA TYR A 224 7.42 9.27 -13.44
C TYR A 224 7.13 8.43 -14.68
N ASN A 225 7.19 7.09 -14.54
CA ASN A 225 6.98 6.16 -15.63
C ASN A 225 5.55 6.24 -16.18
N TYR A 226 4.55 6.39 -15.32
CA TYR A 226 3.16 6.55 -15.75
C TYR A 226 2.95 7.86 -16.52
N LEU A 227 3.42 8.98 -15.97
CA LEU A 227 3.32 10.27 -16.65
C LEU A 227 4.01 10.24 -18.02
N SER A 228 5.20 9.65 -18.08
CA SER A 228 5.99 9.54 -19.31
C SER A 228 5.33 8.62 -20.35
N SER A 229 4.77 7.50 -19.92
CA SER A 229 4.21 6.50 -20.84
C SER A 229 2.84 6.89 -21.35
N TYR A 230 2.00 7.44 -20.46
CA TYR A 230 0.57 7.64 -20.74
C TYR A 230 0.22 9.11 -20.93
N VAL A 231 0.56 9.96 -19.97
CA VAL A 231 0.10 11.36 -19.99
C VAL A 231 0.81 12.17 -21.07
N LEU A 232 2.15 12.11 -21.13
CA LEU A 232 2.93 12.82 -22.14
C LEU A 232 2.62 12.37 -23.57
N ASN A 233 2.34 11.08 -23.76
CA ASN A 233 2.04 10.51 -25.07
C ASN A 233 0.56 10.62 -25.46
N GLY A 234 -0.29 11.19 -24.60
CA GLY A 234 -1.74 11.25 -24.84
C GLY A 234 -2.39 9.87 -24.98
N SER A 235 -1.86 8.87 -24.27
CA SER A 235 -2.34 7.49 -24.30
C SER A 235 -2.90 7.05 -22.94
N HIS A 236 -3.53 5.88 -22.90
CA HIS A 236 -4.13 5.31 -21.69
C HIS A 236 -3.67 3.85 -21.53
N PRO A 237 -3.65 3.32 -20.29
CA PRO A 237 -3.40 1.91 -20.06
C PRO A 237 -4.33 1.02 -20.89
N SER A 238 -3.77 -0.04 -21.47
CA SER A 238 -4.52 -1.02 -22.26
C SER A 238 -4.87 -2.24 -21.40
N PHE A 239 -6.13 -2.67 -21.49
CA PHE A 239 -6.69 -3.80 -20.73
C PHE A 239 -6.92 -5.05 -21.59
N PHE A 240 -6.47 -5.03 -22.85
CA PHE A 240 -6.80 -6.03 -23.87
C PHE A 240 -5.89 -7.26 -23.90
N GLU A 241 -4.92 -7.38 -22.98
CA GLU A 241 -4.17 -8.62 -22.89
C GLU A 241 -5.07 -9.71 -22.30
N SER A 242 -5.69 -10.50 -23.19
CA SER A 242 -6.13 -11.83 -22.82
C SER A 242 -4.89 -12.54 -22.29
N LEU A 243 -4.83 -12.76 -20.98
CA LEU A 243 -3.86 -13.68 -20.39
C LEU A 243 -3.93 -14.95 -21.26
N PRO A 244 -2.81 -15.43 -21.82
CA PRO A 244 -2.85 -16.61 -22.66
C PRO A 244 -3.54 -17.72 -21.87
N VAL A 245 -4.74 -18.10 -22.28
CA VAL A 245 -5.47 -19.23 -21.71
C VAL A 245 -4.72 -20.46 -22.19
N GLY A 246 -3.68 -20.86 -21.46
CA GLY A 246 -2.83 -21.95 -21.90
C GLY A 246 -1.58 -22.18 -21.05
N LYS A 247 -1.63 -23.29 -20.29
CA LYS A 247 -0.49 -24.12 -19.85
C LYS A 247 0.40 -23.65 -18.69
N ASN A 248 -0.12 -22.92 -17.70
CA ASN A 248 0.49 -23.02 -16.37
C ASN A 248 0.04 -24.34 -15.71
N VAL A 249 0.58 -25.45 -16.20
CA VAL A 249 0.56 -26.70 -15.43
C VAL A 249 1.41 -26.43 -14.19
N ALA A 250 0.88 -26.72 -13.00
CA ALA A 250 1.66 -26.62 -11.78
C ALA A 250 3.00 -27.35 -12.00
N PRO A 251 4.15 -26.77 -11.60
CA PRO A 251 5.43 -27.44 -11.78
C PRO A 251 5.35 -28.86 -11.23
N ILE A 252 5.81 -29.84 -12.00
CA ILE A 252 5.94 -31.21 -11.49
C ILE A 252 7.14 -31.21 -10.55
N TYR A 253 6.86 -31.14 -9.25
CA TYR A 253 7.90 -31.27 -8.23
C TYR A 253 8.30 -32.74 -8.10
N PRO A 254 9.58 -33.03 -7.80
CA PRO A 254 10.01 -34.40 -7.51
C PRO A 254 9.19 -34.95 -6.34
N GLU A 255 8.78 -36.22 -6.44
CA GLU A 255 8.14 -36.90 -5.32
C GLU A 255 9.15 -37.04 -4.18
N PHE A 256 8.88 -36.33 -3.08
CA PHE A 256 9.62 -36.52 -1.84
C PHE A 256 9.05 -37.73 -1.13
N VAL A 257 9.89 -38.73 -0.86
CA VAL A 257 9.53 -39.84 0.04
C VAL A 257 9.51 -39.28 1.46
N ILE A 258 8.30 -38.97 1.94
CA ILE A 258 8.09 -38.52 3.32
C ILE A 258 8.17 -39.76 4.21
N GLU A 259 9.35 -40.02 4.78
CA GLU A 259 9.47 -40.96 5.89
C GLU A 259 8.70 -40.40 7.07
N ASN A 260 7.62 -41.08 7.47
CA ASN A 260 6.74 -40.65 8.55
C ASN A 260 7.47 -40.79 9.90
N LYS A 261 8.34 -39.82 10.21
CA LYS A 261 9.16 -39.78 11.43
C LYS A 261 8.30 -39.30 12.62
N SER A 262 7.47 -40.22 13.12
CA SER A 262 6.82 -40.24 14.45
C SER A 262 5.71 -39.23 14.80
N HIS A 263 4.69 -39.78 15.48
CA HIS A 263 3.69 -39.15 16.36
C HIS A 263 2.83 -38.00 15.82
N ASN A 264 2.07 -38.24 14.75
CA ASN A 264 0.81 -37.52 14.57
C ASN A 264 -0.24 -38.18 15.49
N ASP A 265 -0.53 -37.58 16.63
CA ASP A 265 -1.57 -38.07 17.56
C ASP A 265 -3.01 -37.87 17.05
N GLY A 266 -3.16 -37.42 15.81
CA GLY A 266 -4.44 -37.18 15.15
C GLY A 266 -5.13 -35.89 15.59
N ARG A 267 -4.68 -35.23 16.67
CA ARG A 267 -5.36 -34.03 17.22
C ARG A 267 -5.40 -32.88 16.23
N HIS A 268 -4.35 -32.70 15.42
CA HIS A 268 -4.34 -31.64 14.42
C HIS A 268 -5.34 -31.91 13.27
N ILE A 269 -5.49 -33.16 12.86
CA ILE A 269 -6.48 -33.55 11.84
C ILE A 269 -7.89 -33.40 12.42
N GLU A 270 -8.11 -33.87 13.65
CA GLU A 270 -9.38 -33.69 14.36
C GLU A 270 -9.74 -32.20 14.51
N HIS A 271 -8.76 -31.37 14.86
CA HIS A 271 -8.95 -29.92 14.95
C HIS A 271 -9.40 -29.31 13.63
N ILE A 272 -8.75 -29.65 12.51
CA ILE A 272 -9.14 -29.20 11.17
C ILE A 272 -10.56 -29.69 10.83
N ASN A 273 -10.85 -30.96 11.06
CA ASN A 273 -12.16 -31.55 10.76
C ASN A 273 -13.28 -30.86 11.55
N ASN A 274 -13.05 -30.53 12.83
CA ASN A 274 -14.00 -29.78 13.65
C ASN A 274 -14.28 -28.37 13.09
N TYR A 275 -13.29 -27.71 12.49
CA TYR A 275 -13.52 -26.44 11.78
C TYR A 275 -14.26 -26.64 10.46
N LEU A 276 -13.95 -27.68 9.69
CA LEU A 276 -14.68 -28.00 8.45
C LEU A 276 -16.16 -28.27 8.73
N GLU A 277 -16.48 -29.00 9.80
CA GLU A 277 -17.87 -29.22 10.21
C GLU A 277 -18.57 -27.89 10.55
N LYS A 278 -17.95 -27.04 11.37
CA LYS A 278 -18.48 -25.70 11.69
C LYS A 278 -18.71 -24.86 10.44
N ILE A 279 -17.73 -24.80 9.53
CA ILE A 279 -17.81 -24.06 8.27
C ILE A 279 -18.95 -24.61 7.40
N SER A 280 -19.07 -25.93 7.27
CA SER A 280 -20.14 -26.56 6.48
C SER A 280 -21.55 -26.23 6.99
N SER A 281 -21.69 -25.98 8.29
CA SER A 281 -22.94 -25.59 8.93
C SER A 281 -23.25 -24.08 8.82
N HIS A 282 -22.31 -23.27 8.34
CA HIS A 282 -22.44 -21.82 8.27
C HIS A 282 -23.55 -21.39 7.30
N GLU A 283 -24.36 -20.40 7.70
CA GLU A 283 -25.55 -19.95 6.98
C GLU A 283 -25.25 -19.50 5.54
N PHE A 284 -24.04 -18.99 5.28
CA PHE A 284 -23.59 -18.68 3.92
C PHE A 284 -23.64 -19.90 2.99
N PHE A 285 -23.17 -21.07 3.41
CA PHE A 285 -23.19 -22.26 2.55
C PHE A 285 -24.60 -22.79 2.37
N LYS A 286 -25.44 -22.74 3.41
CA LYS A 286 -26.88 -23.05 3.30
C LYS A 286 -27.56 -22.14 2.27
N TRP A 287 -27.30 -20.84 2.35
CA TRP A 287 -27.78 -19.86 1.37
C TRP A 287 -27.25 -20.15 -0.04
N LEU A 288 -25.96 -20.50 -0.17
CA LEU A 288 -25.30 -20.77 -1.45
C LEU A 288 -25.88 -22.00 -2.16
N VAL A 289 -26.21 -23.08 -1.43
CA VAL A 289 -26.81 -24.30 -2.01
C VAL A 289 -28.33 -24.24 -2.14
N ASN A 290 -29.01 -23.25 -1.54
CA ASN A 290 -30.46 -23.14 -1.59
C ASN A 290 -30.98 -22.97 -3.04
N THR A 291 -31.66 -23.98 -3.58
CA THR A 291 -32.16 -23.96 -4.97
C THR A 291 -33.32 -23.00 -5.22
N SER A 292 -33.89 -22.39 -4.17
CA SER A 292 -34.99 -21.42 -4.30
C SER A 292 -34.55 -20.01 -4.70
N ILE A 293 -33.24 -19.75 -4.73
CA ILE A 293 -32.67 -18.44 -5.07
C ILE A 293 -31.93 -18.58 -6.39
N ASP A 294 -32.16 -17.64 -7.31
CA ASP A 294 -31.49 -17.58 -8.61
C ASP A 294 -29.95 -17.64 -8.45
N PRO A 295 -29.27 -18.65 -9.05
CA PRO A 295 -27.82 -18.77 -9.00
C PRO A 295 -27.09 -17.53 -9.51
N GLN A 296 -27.63 -16.83 -10.52
CA GLN A 296 -26.98 -15.64 -11.06
C GLN A 296 -26.99 -14.50 -10.04
N LEU A 297 -28.11 -14.29 -9.34
CA LEU A 297 -28.20 -13.34 -8.24
C LEU A 297 -27.18 -13.66 -7.13
N LYS A 298 -27.04 -14.93 -6.74
CA LYS A 298 -26.06 -15.32 -5.71
C LYS A 298 -24.64 -14.91 -6.08
N LEU A 299 -24.21 -15.28 -7.28
CA LEU A 299 -22.86 -14.98 -7.76
C LEU A 299 -22.61 -13.47 -7.79
N LYS A 300 -23.59 -12.68 -8.28
CA LYS A 300 -23.49 -11.22 -8.28
C LYS A 300 -23.38 -10.61 -6.88
N SER A 301 -23.98 -11.25 -5.87
CA SER A 301 -23.98 -10.72 -4.50
C SER A 301 -22.66 -10.89 -3.75
N PHE A 302 -21.96 -12.02 -3.92
CA PHE A 302 -20.75 -12.29 -3.11
C PHE A 302 -19.42 -12.16 -3.86
N ILE A 303 -19.38 -12.37 -5.19
CA ILE A 303 -18.13 -12.27 -5.96
C ILE A 303 -17.40 -10.94 -5.70
N PRO A 304 -18.08 -9.77 -5.67
CA PRO A 304 -17.39 -8.50 -5.39
C PRO A 304 -16.68 -8.47 -4.03
N LEU A 305 -17.23 -9.14 -3.01
CA LEU A 305 -16.63 -9.22 -1.67
C LEU A 305 -15.40 -10.14 -1.64
N TRP A 306 -15.28 -11.05 -2.61
CA TRP A 306 -14.24 -12.06 -2.65
C TRP A 306 -13.03 -11.67 -3.50
N ILE A 307 -13.10 -10.55 -4.24
CA ILE A 307 -12.05 -10.09 -5.16
C ILE A 307 -10.70 -9.95 -4.45
N VAL A 308 -10.67 -9.29 -3.28
CA VAL A 308 -9.41 -9.00 -2.57
C VAL A 308 -8.69 -10.29 -2.16
N ASP A 309 -9.44 -11.30 -1.71
CA ASP A 309 -8.89 -12.60 -1.30
C ASP A 309 -8.34 -13.39 -2.50
N ILE A 310 -9.15 -13.54 -3.56
CA ILE A 310 -8.75 -14.28 -4.77
C ILE A 310 -7.51 -13.65 -5.40
N MET A 311 -7.55 -12.33 -5.59
CA MET A 311 -6.50 -11.62 -6.31
C MET A 311 -5.25 -11.43 -5.47
N GLY A 312 -5.39 -11.20 -4.16
CA GLY A 312 -4.27 -11.07 -3.24
C GLY A 312 -3.51 -12.39 -3.00
N TYR A 313 -4.14 -13.54 -3.25
CA TYR A 313 -3.51 -14.85 -3.06
C TYR A 313 -2.22 -15.00 -3.87
N ARG A 314 -2.17 -14.45 -5.09
CA ARG A 314 -0.97 -14.44 -5.92
C ARG A 314 0.20 -13.75 -5.20
N ASP A 315 -0.03 -12.57 -4.65
CA ASP A 315 1.01 -11.77 -4.00
C ASP A 315 1.49 -12.40 -2.71
N ILE A 316 0.58 -12.98 -1.92
CA ILE A 316 0.95 -13.73 -0.71
C ILE A 316 1.86 -14.90 -1.08
N ASN A 317 1.48 -15.71 -2.07
CA ASN A 317 2.31 -16.85 -2.49
C ASN A 317 3.66 -16.40 -3.03
N LYS A 318 3.69 -15.33 -3.83
CA LYS A 318 4.90 -14.83 -4.48
C LYS A 318 5.87 -14.13 -3.52
N TYR A 319 5.37 -13.29 -2.62
CA TYR A 319 6.19 -12.38 -1.82
C TYR A 319 6.30 -12.78 -0.35
N VAL A 320 5.44 -13.66 0.14
CA VAL A 320 5.42 -14.08 1.55
C VAL A 320 5.81 -15.55 1.71
N PHE A 321 5.18 -16.46 0.97
CA PHE A 321 5.39 -17.91 1.16
C PHE A 321 6.50 -18.52 0.31
N THR A 322 6.98 -17.82 -0.71
CA THR A 322 8.09 -18.32 -1.54
C THR A 322 9.39 -18.28 -0.74
N TYR A 323 9.99 -19.45 -0.52
CA TYR A 323 11.34 -19.56 0.03
C TYR A 323 12.37 -19.04 -0.98
N GLU A 324 13.34 -18.25 -0.51
CA GLU A 324 14.43 -17.73 -1.37
C GLU A 324 15.32 -18.85 -1.94
N GLN A 325 15.39 -19.99 -1.23
CA GLN A 325 16.08 -21.21 -1.66
C GLN A 325 15.13 -22.41 -1.45
N PRO A 326 14.32 -22.78 -2.46
CA PRO A 326 13.30 -23.81 -2.36
C PRO A 326 13.84 -25.24 -2.30
#